data_AF-A0A1Y1M2W1-F1
#
_entry.id   AF-A0A1Y1M2W1-F1
#
_cell.length_a   1.000
_cell.length_b   1.000
_cell.length_c   1.000
_cell.angle_alpha   90.00
_cell.angle_beta   90.00
_cell.angle_gamma   90.00
#
_symmetry.space_group_name_H-M   'P 1'
#
loop_
_entity.id
_entity.type
_entity.pdbx_description
1 polymer ?
#
loop_
_entity_poly.entity_id
_entity_poly.type
_entity_poly.pdbx_seq_one_letter_code
_entity_poly.pdbx_strand_id
1 'polypeptide(L)'
;SVSLPVYDKRPNATRVANLLGVAGTDVPIEYIQRLMMPYRIGVNGYAFIVTNNGYILIHPDLRPVFQGILKPAYNRVDLLEVEVMDDDSEPRDFNESIIELRRNVVMQSRGHVMLKVKTHLDDLRRIILSNRHYHYMGINNTPFSVVLALPDRYGFNRIQYALDDDIHRMRSNNMIKGPVTQFFTGNWTIHPDWLYCKYSDDKHNFETPEEELLHFLVKIDLPRWKWSRECDSKLIKSLVADAKMTEWFNQNITTSNKDENG
;
A
#
# COMPACT_ATOMS: atom_id res chain seq x y z
N SER A 1 -5.40 19.09 -0.62
CA SER A 1 -4.68 20.16 0.07
C SER A 1 -5.01 20.21 1.55
N VAL A 2 -4.04 20.62 2.37
CA VAL A 2 -4.24 21.18 3.71
C VAL A 2 -4.18 22.69 3.58
N SER A 3 -5.04 23.44 4.27
CA SER A 3 -5.10 24.89 4.15
C SER A 3 -5.23 25.60 5.49
N LEU A 4 -4.68 26.81 5.57
CA LEU A 4 -4.71 27.67 6.75
C LEU A 4 -5.05 29.12 6.33
N PRO A 5 -6.01 29.78 7.00
CA PRO A 5 -6.29 31.19 6.75
C PRO A 5 -5.16 32.08 7.29
N VAL A 6 -4.83 33.14 6.56
CA VAL A 6 -3.80 34.12 6.91
C VAL A 6 -4.47 35.45 7.22
N TYR A 7 -4.23 35.98 8.43
CA TYR A 7 -4.82 37.23 8.90
C TYR A 7 -3.79 38.35 9.00
N ASP A 8 -4.26 39.60 8.84
CA ASP A 8 -3.45 40.78 9.09
C ASP A 8 -3.13 40.92 10.59
N LYS A 9 -1.86 41.16 10.92
CA LYS A 9 -1.34 41.30 12.29
C LYS A 9 -1.04 42.75 12.68
N ARG A 10 -1.37 43.74 11.83
CA ARG A 10 -1.07 45.15 12.10
C ARG A 10 -1.79 45.64 13.38
N PRO A 11 -1.06 46.27 14.33
CA PRO A 11 -1.60 46.63 15.65
C PRO A 11 -2.65 47.75 15.64
N ASN A 12 -2.77 48.49 14.53
CA ASN A 12 -3.72 49.60 14.37
C ASN A 12 -4.94 49.25 13.51
N ALA A 13 -5.12 47.99 13.11
CA ALA A 13 -6.34 47.54 12.47
C ALA A 13 -7.44 47.40 13.53
N THR A 14 -8.67 47.78 13.17
CA THR A 14 -9.90 47.68 13.96
C THR A 14 -10.05 46.32 14.66
N ARG A 15 -10.97 46.21 15.65
CA ARG A 15 -11.33 44.96 16.38
C ARG A 15 -11.74 43.75 15.49
N VAL A 16 -11.63 43.87 14.17
CA VAL A 16 -11.95 42.85 13.17
C VAL A 16 -10.63 42.36 12.56
N ALA A 17 -10.32 41.08 12.75
CA ALA A 17 -9.18 40.44 12.08
C ALA A 17 -9.47 40.33 10.57
N ASN A 18 -8.78 41.12 9.75
CA ASN A 18 -8.92 41.07 8.29
C ASN A 18 -8.24 39.81 7.72
N LEU A 19 -9.01 38.99 6.99
CA LEU A 19 -8.49 37.85 6.24
C LEU A 19 -7.73 38.34 5.01
N LEU A 20 -6.45 38.02 4.91
CA LEU A 20 -5.60 38.36 3.76
C LEU A 20 -5.70 37.31 2.66
N GLY A 21 -5.90 36.05 3.02
CA GLY A 21 -6.01 34.94 2.08
C GLY A 21 -5.90 33.58 2.77
N VAL A 22 -5.68 32.53 1.97
CA VAL A 22 -5.53 31.15 2.44
C VAL A 22 -4.24 30.58 1.86
N ALA A 23 -3.36 30.08 2.72
CA ALA A 23 -2.19 29.32 2.31
C ALA A 23 -2.57 27.84 2.27
N GLY A 24 -2.20 27.16 1.19
CA GLY A 24 -2.47 25.73 0.99
C GLY A 24 -1.23 24.97 0.59
N THR A 25 -1.14 23.70 0.99
CA THR A 25 -0.12 22.76 0.52
C THR A 25 -0.79 21.45 0.12
N ASP A 26 -0.32 20.85 -0.97
CA ASP A 26 -0.82 19.57 -1.46
C ASP A 26 -0.01 18.41 -0.92
N VAL A 27 -0.73 17.35 -0.54
CA VAL A 27 -0.16 16.10 -0.09
C VAL A 27 -0.54 15.04 -1.13
N PRO A 28 0.43 14.56 -1.94
CA PRO A 28 0.20 13.46 -2.86
C PRO A 28 -0.31 12.19 -2.14
N ILE A 29 -1.31 11.54 -2.72
CA ILE A 29 -1.89 10.30 -2.19
C ILE A 29 -0.84 9.18 -2.16
N GLU A 30 0.08 9.14 -3.14
CA GLU A 30 1.19 8.18 -3.21
C GLU A 30 2.02 8.15 -1.92
N TYR A 31 2.27 9.31 -1.30
CA TYR A 31 3.00 9.38 -0.03
C TYR A 31 2.22 8.78 1.13
N ILE A 32 0.89 8.94 1.15
CA ILE A 32 0.05 8.33 2.18
C ILE A 32 0.00 6.81 1.98
N GLN A 33 -0.17 6.36 0.74
CA GLN A 33 -0.16 4.92 0.39
C GLN A 33 1.15 4.25 0.78
N ARG A 34 2.30 4.93 0.60
CA ARG A 34 3.61 4.43 1.05
C ARG A 34 3.63 4.13 2.55
N LEU A 35 2.99 4.96 3.38
CA LEU A 35 2.95 4.77 4.83
C LEU A 35 2.07 3.59 5.25
N MET A 36 1.16 3.14 4.38
CA MET A 36 0.25 2.02 4.66
C MET A 36 0.92 0.64 4.53
N MET A 37 2.15 0.57 3.98
CA MET A 37 2.96 -0.65 3.86
C MET A 37 2.19 -1.89 3.34
N PRO A 38 1.65 -1.87 2.10
CA PRO A 38 0.82 -2.95 1.56
C PRO A 38 1.46 -4.34 1.65
N TYR A 39 2.78 -4.43 1.41
CA TYR A 39 3.53 -5.68 1.48
C TYR A 39 3.49 -6.38 2.84
N ARG A 40 3.20 -5.66 3.94
CA ARG A 40 3.06 -6.26 5.28
C ARG A 40 1.66 -6.79 5.56
N ILE A 41 0.67 -6.24 4.88
CA ILE A 41 -0.74 -6.61 5.04
C ILE A 41 -1.02 -7.91 4.27
N GLY A 42 -0.34 -8.10 3.15
CA GLY A 42 -0.46 -9.28 2.29
C GLY A 42 -1.42 -9.04 1.10
N VAL A 43 -1.39 -9.92 0.11
CA VAL A 43 -2.03 -9.72 -1.20
C VAL A 43 -3.56 -9.53 -1.14
N ASN A 44 -4.21 -10.19 -0.20
CA ASN A 44 -5.67 -10.14 -0.05
C ASN A 44 -6.12 -9.19 1.06
N GLY A 45 -5.19 -8.64 1.85
CA GLY A 45 -5.52 -7.64 2.85
C GLY A 45 -5.22 -6.25 2.30
N TYR A 46 -5.96 -5.26 2.78
CA TYR A 46 -5.75 -3.87 2.39
C TYR A 46 -6.11 -2.95 3.54
N ALA A 47 -5.60 -1.73 3.47
CA ALA A 47 -6.05 -0.67 4.34
C ALA A 47 -6.68 0.43 3.51
N PHE A 48 -7.59 1.18 4.12
CA PHE A 48 -8.25 2.32 3.51
C PHE A 48 -8.47 3.42 4.54
N ILE A 49 -8.63 4.65 4.06
CA ILE A 49 -8.81 5.83 4.91
C ILE A 49 -10.17 6.44 4.62
N VAL A 50 -10.90 6.76 5.69
CA VAL A 50 -12.24 7.33 5.65
C VAL A 50 -12.26 8.67 6.36
N THR A 51 -13.02 9.62 5.83
CA THR A 51 -13.25 10.93 6.45
C THR A 51 -14.32 10.86 7.54
N ASN A 52 -14.43 11.89 8.38
CA ASN A 52 -15.50 12.05 9.35
C ASN A 52 -16.92 12.16 8.75
N ASN A 53 -17.06 12.22 7.43
CA ASN A 53 -18.36 12.17 6.75
C ASN A 53 -18.71 10.77 6.22
N GLY A 54 -17.79 9.81 6.28
CA GLY A 54 -17.94 8.47 5.70
C GLY A 54 -17.40 8.32 4.28
N TYR A 55 -16.86 9.40 3.70
CA TYR A 55 -16.23 9.33 2.37
C TYR A 55 -14.86 8.69 2.41
N ILE A 56 -14.57 7.91 1.39
CA ILE A 56 -13.28 7.26 1.19
C ILE A 56 -12.28 8.27 0.65
N LEU A 57 -11.12 8.35 1.29
CA LEU A 57 -9.95 9.06 0.79
C LEU A 57 -9.06 8.16 -0.06
N ILE A 58 -8.80 6.93 0.42
CA ILE A 58 -7.96 5.92 -0.25
C ILE A 58 -8.63 4.57 -0.05
N HIS A 59 -8.85 3.82 -1.12
CA HIS A 59 -9.31 2.42 -1.10
C HIS A 59 -8.91 1.74 -2.41
N PRO A 60 -8.56 0.43 -2.43
CA PRO A 60 -8.19 -0.28 -3.66
C PRO A 60 -9.22 -0.15 -4.80
N ASP A 61 -10.51 -0.26 -4.45
CA ASP A 61 -11.62 -0.16 -5.42
C ASP A 61 -12.10 1.27 -5.69
N LEU A 62 -11.46 2.29 -5.12
CA LEU A 62 -11.78 3.69 -5.46
C LEU A 62 -11.25 4.00 -6.86
N ARG A 63 -12.15 4.15 -7.84
CA ARG A 63 -11.82 4.46 -9.24
C ARG A 63 -12.23 5.90 -9.60
N PRO A 64 -11.37 6.92 -9.36
CA PRO A 64 -11.72 8.32 -9.58
C PRO A 64 -11.76 8.73 -11.05
N VAL A 65 -11.08 7.99 -11.93
CA VAL A 65 -10.98 8.28 -13.36
C VAL A 65 -11.75 7.22 -14.16
N PHE A 66 -12.42 7.65 -15.23
CA PHE A 66 -13.07 6.79 -16.22
C PHE A 66 -12.74 7.31 -17.61
N GLN A 67 -12.14 6.46 -18.46
CA GLN A 67 -11.76 6.81 -19.84
C GLN A 67 -10.92 8.10 -19.93
N GLY A 68 -9.99 8.30 -18.98
CA GLY A 68 -9.13 9.49 -18.91
C GLY A 68 -9.82 10.74 -18.35
N ILE A 69 -11.10 10.68 -18.01
CA ILE A 69 -11.87 11.79 -17.45
C ILE A 69 -12.09 11.55 -15.95
N LEU A 70 -11.87 12.59 -15.14
CA LEU A 70 -12.17 12.56 -13.71
C LEU A 70 -13.69 12.47 -13.51
N LYS A 71 -14.15 11.45 -12.78
CA LYS A 71 -15.57 11.28 -12.49
C LYS A 71 -16.10 12.46 -11.67
N PRO A 72 -17.29 12.99 -11.99
CA PRO A 72 -17.96 13.95 -11.11
C PRO A 72 -18.10 13.36 -9.70
N ALA A 73 -17.84 14.17 -8.67
CA ALA A 73 -17.97 13.78 -7.27
C ALA A 73 -17.15 12.55 -6.82
N TYR A 74 -16.03 12.24 -7.49
CA TYR A 74 -15.12 11.16 -7.07
C TYR A 74 -14.64 11.25 -5.61
N ASN A 75 -14.68 12.45 -5.03
CA ASN A 75 -14.30 12.74 -3.64
C ASN A 75 -15.45 12.58 -2.62
N ARG A 76 -16.60 12.04 -3.05
CA ARG A 76 -17.79 11.83 -2.20
C ARG A 76 -18.31 10.39 -2.25
N VAL A 77 -17.46 9.44 -2.63
CA VAL A 77 -17.79 8.01 -2.60
C VAL A 77 -17.78 7.54 -1.15
N ASP A 78 -18.90 6.98 -0.69
CA ASP A 78 -19.06 6.50 0.69
C ASP A 78 -18.49 5.09 0.87
N LEU A 79 -18.07 4.77 2.10
CA LEU A 79 -17.66 3.43 2.50
C LEU A 79 -18.69 2.36 2.10
N LEU A 80 -19.98 2.64 2.30
CA LEU A 80 -21.05 1.67 2.02
C LEU A 80 -21.18 1.33 0.53
N GLU A 81 -20.74 2.21 -0.36
CA GLU A 81 -20.86 2.00 -1.81
C GLU A 81 -19.73 1.13 -2.37
N VAL A 82 -18.67 0.92 -1.59
CA VAL A 82 -17.46 0.22 -2.04
C VAL A 82 -17.31 -1.14 -1.36
N GLU A 83 -17.54 -1.20 -0.05
CA GLU A 83 -17.49 -2.46 0.70
C GLU A 83 -18.84 -3.18 0.61
N VAL A 84 -18.92 -4.17 -0.29
CA VAL A 84 -20.15 -4.91 -0.58
C VAL A 84 -20.28 -6.14 0.31
N MET A 85 -21.37 -6.22 1.06
CA MET A 85 -21.68 -7.36 1.91
C MET A 85 -22.10 -8.59 1.11
N ASP A 86 -21.81 -9.78 1.64
CA ASP A 86 -22.30 -11.04 1.10
C ASP A 86 -23.68 -11.38 1.66
N ASP A 87 -24.67 -10.56 1.28
CA ASP A 87 -26.10 -10.77 1.56
C ASP A 87 -26.94 -10.64 0.29
N ASP A 88 -28.24 -10.91 0.42
CA ASP A 88 -29.22 -10.82 -0.67
C ASP A 88 -29.91 -9.45 -0.70
N SER A 89 -29.29 -8.43 -0.11
CA SER A 89 -29.83 -7.07 -0.07
C SER A 89 -29.78 -6.40 -1.45
N GLU A 90 -30.81 -5.62 -1.75
CA GLU A 90 -30.89 -4.84 -2.99
C GLU A 90 -29.86 -3.71 -3.01
N PRO A 91 -29.50 -3.17 -4.19
CA PRO A 91 -28.59 -2.03 -4.28
C PRO A 91 -29.07 -0.85 -3.43
N ARG A 92 -28.18 -0.32 -2.58
CA ARG A 92 -28.44 0.75 -1.58
C ARG A 92 -29.34 0.37 -0.41
N ASP A 93 -29.69 -0.91 -0.28
CA ASP A 93 -30.16 -1.46 0.98
C ASP A 93 -28.95 -2.09 1.70
N PHE A 94 -28.44 -1.40 2.72
CA PHE A 94 -27.18 -1.78 3.36
C PHE A 94 -27.44 -2.59 4.63
N ASN A 95 -26.67 -3.68 4.80
CA ASN A 95 -26.69 -4.47 6.03
C ASN A 95 -26.42 -3.61 7.27
N GLU A 96 -27.13 -3.86 8.38
CA GLU A 96 -26.87 -3.13 9.63
C GLU A 96 -25.40 -3.28 10.09
N SER A 97 -24.76 -4.42 9.80
CA SER A 97 -23.36 -4.67 10.18
C SER A 97 -22.38 -3.70 9.50
N ILE A 98 -22.59 -3.38 8.21
CA ILE A 98 -21.73 -2.43 7.48
C ILE A 98 -22.07 -0.98 7.86
N ILE A 99 -23.34 -0.70 8.15
CA ILE A 99 -23.77 0.59 8.70
C ILE A 99 -23.12 0.85 10.06
N GLU A 100 -23.07 -0.17 10.92
CA GLU A 100 -22.41 -0.09 12.22
C GLU A 100 -20.89 0.10 12.09
N LEU A 101 -20.24 -0.64 11.19
CA LEU A 101 -18.82 -0.41 10.87
C LEU A 101 -18.59 1.05 10.45
N ARG A 102 -19.39 1.56 9.50
CA ARG A 102 -19.29 2.95 9.05
C ARG A 102 -19.48 3.94 10.19
N ARG A 103 -20.49 3.73 11.04
CA ARG A 103 -20.78 4.58 12.21
C ARG A 103 -19.57 4.64 13.14
N ASN A 104 -18.99 3.48 13.48
CA ASN A 104 -17.81 3.38 14.35
C ASN A 104 -16.58 4.06 13.74
N VAL A 105 -16.32 3.84 12.45
CA VAL A 105 -15.22 4.48 11.70
C VAL A 105 -15.38 6.01 11.68
N VAL A 106 -16.58 6.51 11.40
CA VAL A 106 -16.88 7.96 11.38
C VAL A 106 -16.72 8.59 12.77
N MET A 107 -17.16 7.89 13.81
CA MET A 107 -16.99 8.31 15.21
C MET A 107 -15.55 8.14 15.73
N GLN A 108 -14.61 7.73 14.86
CA GLN A 108 -13.20 7.53 15.17
C GLN A 108 -12.97 6.56 16.34
N SER A 109 -13.91 5.64 16.58
CA SER A 109 -13.76 4.63 17.63
C SER A 109 -12.69 3.62 17.24
N ARG A 110 -12.11 2.95 18.25
CA ARG A 110 -11.17 1.85 18.02
C ARG A 110 -11.89 0.53 18.24
N GLY A 111 -11.84 -0.34 17.25
CA GLY A 111 -12.53 -1.63 17.34
C GLY A 111 -12.14 -2.59 16.25
N HIS A 112 -12.86 -3.71 16.23
CA HIS A 112 -12.77 -4.72 15.18
C HIS A 112 -14.13 -5.34 14.95
N VAL A 113 -14.37 -5.83 13.74
CA VAL A 113 -15.56 -6.58 13.36
C VAL A 113 -15.21 -7.58 12.27
N MET A 114 -15.87 -8.72 12.25
CA MET A 114 -15.76 -9.69 11.15
C MET A 114 -16.99 -9.56 10.26
N LEU A 115 -16.78 -9.38 8.96
CA LEU A 115 -17.86 -9.26 7.97
C LEU A 115 -17.62 -10.24 6.83
N LYS A 116 -18.72 -10.76 6.27
CA LYS A 116 -18.71 -11.56 5.05
C LYS A 116 -18.95 -10.63 3.88
N VAL A 117 -18.01 -10.58 2.93
CA VAL A 117 -18.03 -9.60 1.84
C VAL A 117 -17.84 -10.24 0.47
N LYS A 118 -18.36 -9.55 -0.54
CA LYS A 118 -18.21 -9.83 -1.97
C LYS A 118 -17.11 -8.93 -2.52
N THR A 119 -16.00 -9.51 -2.98
CA THR A 119 -14.94 -8.78 -3.68
C THR A 119 -14.93 -9.15 -5.15
N HIS A 120 -14.93 -8.15 -6.03
CA HIS A 120 -14.86 -8.40 -7.47
C HIS A 120 -13.42 -8.64 -7.93
N LEU A 121 -13.25 -9.46 -8.96
CA LEU A 121 -11.97 -9.70 -9.64
C LEU A 121 -12.11 -9.54 -11.16
N ASP A 122 -10.98 -9.46 -11.84
CA ASP A 122 -10.86 -9.46 -13.30
C ASP A 122 -11.77 -8.41 -13.97
N ASP A 123 -11.73 -7.18 -13.46
CA ASP A 123 -12.59 -6.07 -13.90
C ASP A 123 -14.08 -6.41 -13.87
N LEU A 124 -14.58 -6.77 -12.67
CA LEU A 124 -15.99 -7.07 -12.40
C LEU A 124 -16.52 -8.37 -13.05
N ARG A 125 -15.64 -9.23 -13.57
CA ARG A 125 -16.05 -10.49 -14.23
C ARG A 125 -16.26 -11.66 -13.28
N ARG A 126 -15.61 -11.62 -12.10
CA ARG A 126 -15.66 -12.69 -11.10
C ARG A 126 -15.90 -12.10 -9.73
N ILE A 127 -16.45 -12.91 -8.83
CA ILE A 127 -16.73 -12.52 -7.45
C ILE A 127 -16.10 -13.57 -6.54
N ILE A 128 -15.42 -13.11 -5.49
CA ILE A 128 -14.96 -13.93 -4.38
C ILE A 128 -15.79 -13.57 -3.16
N LEU A 129 -16.32 -14.59 -2.50
CA LEU A 129 -16.96 -14.48 -1.20
C LEU A 129 -15.90 -14.79 -0.14
N SER A 130 -15.73 -13.88 0.82
CA SER A 130 -14.72 -14.07 1.86
C SER A 130 -15.16 -13.45 3.19
N ASN A 131 -14.74 -14.09 4.29
CA ASN A 131 -14.79 -13.48 5.60
C ASN A 131 -13.56 -12.59 5.78
N ARG A 132 -13.77 -11.35 6.21
CA ARG A 132 -12.70 -10.39 6.48
C ARG A 132 -12.85 -9.82 7.88
N HIS A 133 -11.71 -9.59 8.51
CA HIS A 133 -11.60 -8.90 9.79
C HIS A 133 -11.23 -7.45 9.53
N TYR A 134 -12.15 -6.55 9.85
CA TYR A 134 -11.97 -5.11 9.75
C TYR A 134 -11.52 -4.59 11.11
N HIS A 135 -10.29 -4.08 11.19
CA HIS A 135 -9.77 -3.37 12.35
C HIS A 135 -9.77 -1.88 12.03
N TYR A 136 -10.31 -1.04 12.91
CA TYR A 136 -10.44 0.39 12.65
C TYR A 136 -10.02 1.23 13.85
N MET A 137 -9.50 2.42 13.57
CA MET A 137 -9.19 3.44 14.58
C MET A 137 -9.16 4.84 13.96
N GLY A 138 -9.42 5.86 14.78
CA GLY A 138 -9.14 7.25 14.42
C GLY A 138 -7.64 7.53 14.29
N ILE A 139 -7.26 8.39 13.35
CA ILE A 139 -5.90 8.93 13.24
C ILE A 139 -5.81 10.18 14.12
N ASN A 140 -4.98 10.09 15.16
CA ASN A 140 -4.81 11.16 16.14
C ASN A 140 -4.57 12.53 15.49
N ASN A 141 -5.22 13.56 16.02
CA ASN A 141 -5.14 14.96 15.55
C ASN A 141 -5.62 15.19 14.11
N THR A 142 -6.42 14.29 13.55
CA THR A 142 -7.02 14.46 12.22
C THR A 142 -8.48 14.00 12.22
N PRO A 143 -9.31 14.46 11.28
CA PRO A 143 -10.69 13.98 11.12
C PRO A 143 -10.78 12.66 10.33
N PHE A 144 -9.67 11.95 10.16
CA PHE A 144 -9.61 10.72 9.38
C PHE A 144 -9.56 9.50 10.27
N SER A 145 -10.08 8.38 9.76
CA SER A 145 -9.98 7.06 10.37
C SER A 145 -9.31 6.11 9.40
N VAL A 146 -8.48 5.21 9.92
CA VAL A 146 -7.87 4.13 9.16
C VAL A 146 -8.61 2.84 9.45
N VAL A 147 -8.86 2.07 8.40
CA VAL A 147 -9.44 0.73 8.46
C VAL A 147 -8.49 -0.23 7.78
N LEU A 148 -8.24 -1.37 8.43
CA LEU A 148 -7.41 -2.47 7.95
C LEU A 148 -8.31 -3.70 7.79
N ALA A 149 -8.49 -4.16 6.56
CA ALA A 149 -9.22 -5.36 6.21
C ALA A 149 -8.23 -6.52 6.01
N LEU A 150 -8.30 -7.54 6.87
CA LEU A 150 -7.49 -8.74 6.78
C LEU A 150 -8.34 -9.95 6.40
N PRO A 151 -7.86 -10.83 5.51
CA PRO A 151 -8.58 -12.06 5.20
C PRO A 151 -8.58 -13.01 6.40
N ASP A 152 -9.71 -13.68 6.62
CA ASP A 152 -9.84 -14.68 7.67
C ASP A 152 -8.83 -15.83 7.49
N ARG A 153 -8.39 -16.43 8.61
CA ARG A 153 -7.43 -17.56 8.72
C ARG A 153 -5.96 -17.26 8.36
N TYR A 154 -5.69 -16.57 7.26
CA TYR A 154 -4.31 -16.40 6.78
C TYR A 154 -3.79 -14.95 6.83
N GLY A 155 -4.65 -13.96 7.11
CA GLY A 155 -4.25 -12.54 7.18
C GLY A 155 -3.49 -12.14 8.44
N PHE A 156 -3.52 -12.95 9.50
CA PHE A 156 -2.94 -12.61 10.81
C PHE A 156 -1.47 -12.99 10.97
N ASN A 157 -0.98 -13.88 10.11
CA ASN A 157 0.37 -14.41 10.19
C ASN A 157 1.15 -13.99 8.96
N ARG A 158 2.40 -13.58 9.15
CA ARG A 158 3.31 -13.29 8.06
C ARG A 158 4.62 -14.02 8.28
N ILE A 159 5.23 -14.45 7.18
CA ILE A 159 6.58 -14.99 7.21
C ILE A 159 7.52 -13.81 7.49
N GLN A 160 8.14 -13.83 8.66
CA GLN A 160 9.23 -12.92 8.98
C GLN A 160 10.52 -13.67 8.74
N TYR A 161 11.23 -13.32 7.67
CA TYR A 161 12.60 -13.76 7.49
C TYR A 161 13.44 -13.25 8.68
N ALA A 162 14.39 -14.06 9.17
CA ALA A 162 15.37 -13.65 10.15
C ALA A 162 16.34 -12.65 9.49
N LEU A 163 15.92 -11.39 9.41
CA LEU A 163 16.56 -10.30 8.66
C LEU A 163 17.37 -9.36 9.57
N ASP A 164 17.66 -9.79 10.81
CA ASP A 164 18.47 -9.01 11.76
C ASP A 164 19.90 -8.81 11.26
N ASP A 165 20.33 -9.67 10.33
CA ASP A 165 21.56 -9.49 9.60
C ASP A 165 21.36 -8.56 8.39
N ASP A 166 22.29 -7.62 8.23
CA ASP A 166 22.38 -6.77 7.03
C ASP A 166 22.64 -7.64 5.79
N ILE A 167 22.36 -7.14 4.58
CA ILE A 167 22.61 -7.89 3.34
C ILE A 167 24.09 -8.34 3.26
N HIS A 168 25.01 -7.51 3.76
CA HIS A 168 26.43 -7.84 3.92
C HIS A 168 26.71 -8.95 4.95
N ARG A 169 25.92 -9.06 6.02
CA ARG A 169 26.02 -10.15 7.01
C ARG A 169 25.46 -11.46 6.46
N MET A 170 24.41 -11.43 5.64
CA MET A 170 23.92 -12.62 4.93
C MET A 170 24.99 -13.21 4.00
N ARG A 171 25.79 -12.35 3.34
CA ARG A 171 26.98 -12.78 2.59
C ARG A 171 28.04 -13.38 3.51
N SER A 172 28.35 -12.72 4.62
CA SER A 172 29.38 -13.15 5.57
C SER A 172 29.06 -14.50 6.24
N ASN A 173 27.78 -14.80 6.46
CA ASN A 173 27.31 -16.07 7.02
C ASN A 173 27.14 -17.18 5.96
N ASN A 174 27.68 -17.01 4.75
CA ASN A 174 27.53 -17.95 3.62
C ASN A 174 26.07 -18.25 3.21
N MET A 175 25.10 -17.41 3.62
CA MET A 175 23.70 -17.59 3.22
C MET A 175 23.48 -17.15 1.76
N ILE A 176 24.26 -16.21 1.24
CA ILE A 176 24.25 -15.81 -0.18
C ILE A 176 25.67 -15.99 -0.72
N LYS A 177 25.84 -16.90 -1.68
CA LYS A 177 27.11 -17.11 -2.39
C LYS A 177 27.10 -16.25 -3.66
N GLY A 178 27.78 -15.11 -3.65
CA GLY A 178 27.88 -14.20 -4.82
C GLY A 178 27.17 -12.85 -4.64
N PRO A 179 27.09 -12.03 -5.71
CA PRO A 179 26.38 -10.75 -5.67
C PRO A 179 24.86 -10.99 -5.61
N VAL A 180 24.14 -10.12 -4.90
CA VAL A 180 22.67 -10.25 -4.76
C VAL A 180 21.95 -10.20 -6.11
N THR A 181 22.52 -9.51 -7.09
CA THR A 181 21.98 -9.40 -8.46
C THR A 181 21.91 -10.73 -9.21
N GLN A 182 22.61 -11.77 -8.74
CA GLN A 182 22.58 -13.09 -9.39
C GLN A 182 21.20 -13.74 -9.38
N PHE A 183 20.34 -13.41 -8.39
CA PHE A 183 18.98 -13.93 -8.31
C PHE A 183 18.04 -13.24 -9.31
N PHE A 184 18.48 -12.13 -9.89
CA PHE A 184 17.71 -11.26 -10.77
C PHE A 184 18.25 -11.34 -12.21
N THR A 185 18.49 -12.57 -12.68
CA THR A 185 18.94 -12.86 -14.04
C THR A 185 17.90 -13.67 -14.80
N GLY A 186 17.65 -13.33 -16.07
CA GLY A 186 16.63 -13.97 -16.88
C GLY A 186 15.29 -13.24 -16.83
N ASN A 187 14.18 -13.98 -16.85
CA ASN A 187 12.83 -13.41 -16.81
C ASN A 187 12.32 -13.39 -15.36
N TRP A 188 12.30 -12.22 -14.75
CA TRP A 188 11.79 -11.98 -13.40
C TRP A 188 11.01 -10.66 -13.40
N THR A 189 10.10 -10.54 -12.45
CA THR A 189 9.28 -9.33 -12.29
C THR A 189 9.14 -9.02 -10.81
N ILE A 190 8.87 -7.75 -10.51
CA ILE A 190 8.54 -7.31 -9.16
C ILE A 190 7.14 -6.72 -9.13
N HIS A 191 6.61 -6.55 -7.93
CA HIS A 191 5.35 -5.86 -7.79
C HIS A 191 5.48 -4.41 -8.31
N PRO A 192 4.69 -4.00 -9.31
CA PRO A 192 4.88 -2.71 -10.01
C PRO A 192 4.59 -1.51 -9.10
N ASP A 193 3.61 -1.64 -8.20
CA ASP A 193 3.20 -0.53 -7.33
C ASP A 193 3.98 -0.43 -6.01
N TRP A 194 4.90 -1.37 -5.73
CA TRP A 194 5.64 -1.36 -4.46
C TRP A 194 6.88 -0.49 -4.56
N LEU A 195 7.03 0.41 -3.58
CA LEU A 195 8.16 1.33 -3.53
C LEU A 195 9.33 0.72 -2.71
N TYR A 196 10.32 0.16 -3.40
CA TYR A 196 11.51 -0.43 -2.77
C TYR A 196 12.51 0.64 -2.33
N CYS A 197 13.02 1.41 -3.28
CA CYS A 197 13.92 2.55 -3.11
C CYS A 197 13.61 3.51 -4.26
N LYS A 198 13.56 4.82 -3.98
CA LYS A 198 13.39 5.85 -5.01
C LYS A 198 14.27 7.05 -4.70
N TYR A 199 14.82 7.69 -5.73
CA TYR A 199 15.52 8.95 -5.54
C TYR A 199 14.50 10.08 -5.29
N SER A 200 14.81 11.00 -4.38
CA SER A 200 14.03 12.23 -4.21
C SER A 200 14.33 13.29 -5.27
N ASP A 201 15.34 13.05 -6.11
CA ASP A 201 15.80 13.98 -7.14
C ASP A 201 15.28 13.56 -8.51
N ASP A 202 14.81 14.54 -9.30
CA ASP A 202 14.30 14.36 -10.68
C ASP A 202 15.37 13.93 -11.70
N LYS A 203 16.60 13.67 -11.26
CA LYS A 203 17.75 13.33 -12.12
C LYS A 203 17.82 11.84 -12.49
N HIS A 204 17.18 10.99 -11.70
CA HIS A 204 17.21 9.55 -11.91
C HIS A 204 15.81 9.07 -12.27
N ASN A 205 15.57 8.93 -13.57
CA ASN A 205 14.36 8.32 -14.09
C ASN A 205 14.73 6.98 -14.73
N PHE A 206 14.01 5.93 -14.34
CA PHE A 206 14.15 4.59 -14.88
C PHE A 206 12.92 4.27 -15.73
N GLU A 207 13.08 3.47 -16.78
CA GLU A 207 11.95 3.10 -17.65
C GLU A 207 11.05 2.05 -16.98
N THR A 208 11.65 1.16 -16.19
CA THR A 208 10.95 0.08 -15.48
C THR A 208 11.29 0.03 -14.00
N PRO A 209 10.36 -0.43 -13.13
CA PRO A 209 10.64 -0.68 -11.71
C PRO A 209 11.79 -1.67 -11.49
N GLU A 210 11.94 -2.66 -12.37
CA GLU A 210 12.99 -3.67 -12.33
C GLU A 210 14.39 -3.06 -12.50
N GLU A 211 14.56 -2.14 -13.45
CA GLU A 211 15.83 -1.43 -13.67
C GLU A 211 16.21 -0.55 -12.48
N GLU A 212 15.23 0.17 -11.90
CA GLU A 212 15.44 0.98 -10.71
C GLU A 212 15.94 0.10 -9.56
N LEU A 213 15.27 -1.03 -9.31
CA LEU A 213 15.65 -1.98 -8.28
C LEU A 213 17.06 -2.52 -8.51
N LEU A 214 17.39 -2.98 -9.72
CA LEU A 214 18.72 -3.51 -10.04
C LEU A 214 19.81 -2.48 -9.75
N HIS A 215 19.59 -1.23 -10.13
CA HIS A 215 20.52 -0.15 -9.85
C HIS A 215 20.75 0.03 -8.33
N PHE A 216 19.70 -0.05 -7.52
CA PHE A 216 19.84 -0.01 -6.06
C PHE A 216 20.50 -1.26 -5.48
N LEU A 217 20.23 -2.46 -6.00
CA LEU A 217 20.88 -3.70 -5.55
C LEU A 217 22.39 -3.68 -5.80
N VAL A 218 22.85 -3.15 -6.94
CA VAL A 218 24.27 -2.96 -7.23
C VAL A 218 24.91 -1.99 -6.22
N LYS A 219 24.22 -0.88 -5.90
CA LYS A 219 24.72 0.08 -4.90
C LYS A 219 24.77 -0.48 -3.49
N ILE A 220 23.77 -1.29 -3.12
CA ILE A 220 23.72 -2.00 -1.84
C ILE A 220 24.92 -2.97 -1.73
N ASP A 221 25.38 -3.54 -2.84
CA ASP A 221 26.53 -4.45 -2.83
C ASP A 221 27.88 -3.73 -2.62
N LEU A 222 27.93 -2.40 -2.81
CA LEU A 222 29.15 -1.63 -2.65
C LEU A 222 29.56 -1.51 -1.18
N PRO A 223 30.88 -1.55 -0.89
CA PRO A 223 31.38 -1.36 0.46
C PRO A 223 31.02 0.05 0.97
N ARG A 224 30.59 0.11 2.25
CA ARG A 224 30.14 1.34 2.96
C ARG A 224 28.74 1.86 2.56
N TRP A 225 27.91 1.05 1.90
CA TRP A 225 26.50 1.38 1.72
C TRP A 225 25.81 1.69 3.06
N LYS A 226 24.90 2.66 3.04
CA LYS A 226 24.02 2.99 4.16
C LYS A 226 22.60 3.14 3.65
N TRP A 227 21.66 2.54 4.36
CA TRP A 227 20.24 2.67 4.05
C TRP A 227 19.78 4.13 4.15
N SER A 228 19.23 4.64 3.05
CA SER A 228 18.59 5.96 3.00
C SER A 228 17.16 5.88 3.53
N ARG A 229 16.59 7.01 3.96
CA ARG A 229 15.17 7.08 4.42
C ARG A 229 14.19 6.80 3.28
N GLU A 230 14.64 6.98 2.05
CA GLU A 230 13.89 6.79 0.83
C GLU A 230 13.81 5.30 0.42
N CYS A 231 14.53 4.42 1.12
CA CYS A 231 14.56 2.97 0.90
C CYS A 231 13.88 2.19 2.02
N ASP A 232 12.97 1.27 1.68
CA ASP A 232 12.46 0.29 2.64
C ASP A 232 13.39 -0.94 2.69
N SER A 233 14.34 -0.89 3.62
CA SER A 233 15.29 -1.98 3.86
C SER A 233 14.61 -3.33 4.16
N LYS A 234 13.45 -3.33 4.84
CA LYS A 234 12.76 -4.57 5.20
C LYS A 234 12.12 -5.21 3.98
N LEU A 235 11.53 -4.39 3.11
CA LEU A 235 10.97 -4.85 1.85
C LEU A 235 12.03 -5.44 0.92
N ILE A 236 13.15 -4.73 0.71
CA ILE A 236 14.24 -5.21 -0.15
C ILE A 236 14.84 -6.52 0.38
N LYS A 237 15.08 -6.59 1.69
CA LYS A 237 15.56 -7.83 2.32
C LYS A 237 14.58 -8.99 2.15
N SER A 238 13.27 -8.74 2.25
CA SER A 238 12.24 -9.75 2.00
C SER A 238 12.25 -10.21 0.54
N LEU A 239 12.42 -9.29 -0.41
CA LEU A 239 12.49 -9.61 -1.83
C LEU A 239 13.72 -10.47 -2.15
N VAL A 240 14.89 -10.13 -1.61
CA VAL A 240 16.12 -10.93 -1.82
C VAL A 240 15.97 -12.33 -1.25
N ALA A 241 15.34 -12.46 -0.07
CA ALA A 241 15.04 -13.76 0.51
C ALA A 241 14.07 -14.57 -0.37
N ASP A 242 13.05 -13.93 -0.92
CA ASP A 242 12.09 -14.54 -1.84
C ASP A 242 12.76 -14.98 -3.16
N ALA A 243 13.58 -14.13 -3.77
CA ALA A 243 14.32 -14.44 -4.99
C ALA A 243 15.26 -15.65 -4.81
N LYS A 244 15.92 -15.75 -3.65
CA LYS A 244 16.71 -16.93 -3.29
C LYS A 244 15.84 -18.18 -3.13
N MET A 245 14.67 -18.05 -2.50
CA MET A 245 13.74 -19.16 -2.29
C MET A 245 13.02 -19.58 -3.57
N THR A 246 12.97 -18.75 -4.60
CA THR A 246 12.38 -19.10 -5.90
C THR A 246 13.42 -19.58 -6.91
N GLU A 247 14.72 -19.41 -6.63
CA GLU A 247 15.83 -19.87 -7.47
C GLU A 247 15.73 -21.37 -7.84
N TRP A 248 15.27 -22.22 -6.91
CA TRP A 248 15.16 -23.67 -7.18
C TRP A 248 14.15 -24.00 -8.28
N PHE A 249 13.12 -23.18 -8.49
CA PHE A 249 12.17 -23.38 -9.59
C PHE A 249 12.86 -23.22 -10.95
N ASN A 250 13.78 -22.26 -11.08
CA ASN A 250 14.54 -22.04 -12.30
C ASN A 250 15.49 -23.21 -12.60
N GLN A 251 16.07 -23.82 -11.57
CA GLN A 251 16.94 -24.99 -11.70
C GLN A 251 16.16 -26.23 -12.16
N ASN A 252 14.97 -26.48 -11.60
CA ASN A 252 14.16 -27.65 -11.96
C ASN A 252 13.51 -27.55 -13.35
N ILE A 253 13.05 -26.36 -13.76
CA ILE A 253 12.48 -26.15 -15.10
C ILE A 253 13.55 -26.36 -16.18
N THR A 254 14.80 -25.94 -15.93
CA THR A 254 15.90 -26.15 -16.87
C THR A 254 16.38 -27.59 -16.94
N THR A 255 16.23 -28.39 -15.88
CA THR A 255 16.50 -29.84 -15.93
C THR A 255 15.39 -30.61 -16.66
N SER A 256 14.11 -30.33 -16.42
CA SER A 256 13.01 -31.03 -17.11
C SER A 256 12.99 -30.78 -18.63
N ASN A 257 13.32 -29.56 -19.08
CA ASN A 257 13.41 -29.27 -20.53
C ASN A 257 14.64 -29.91 -21.22
N LYS A 258 15.63 -30.38 -20.45
CA LYS A 258 16.77 -31.14 -21.01
C LYS A 258 16.44 -32.62 -21.17
N ASP A 259 15.57 -33.16 -20.32
CA ASP A 259 15.20 -34.59 -20.35
C ASP A 259 14.16 -34.91 -21.44
N GLU A 260 13.40 -33.94 -21.95
CA GLU A 260 12.46 -34.13 -23.07
C GLU A 260 13.12 -34.08 -24.47
N ASN A 261 14.39 -33.69 -24.57
CA ASN A 261 15.14 -33.62 -25.84
C ASN A 261 16.22 -34.74 -25.96
N GLY A 262 16.03 -35.86 -25.25
CA GLY A 262 16.90 -37.04 -25.29
C GLY A 262 16.37 -38.16 -26.19
#